data_AF-A0A7S1WLF5-F1
#
_entry.id   AF-A0A7S1WLF5-F1
#
_cell.length_a   1.000
_cell.length_b   1.000
_cell.length_c   1.000
_cell.angle_alpha   90.00
_cell.angle_beta   90.00
_cell.angle_gamma   90.00
#
_symmetry.space_group_name_H-M   'P 1'
#
loop_
_entity.id
_entity.type
_entity.pdbx_description
1 polymer ?
#
loop_
_entity_poly.entity_id
_entity_poly.type
_entity_poly.pdbx_seq_one_letter_code
_entity_poly.pdbx_strand_id
1 'polypeptide(L)'
;IANFTDVAATFTGLIQALDMFADQIKESNIRIWVRRAGPNYLEGLKKLKVKSDKLGLGIKAYGPETHITAVIPMALGLQEVLPEPDLSAGPAPPPTRKLIEVKVKKDPKPQKPPPAGVFHTIVTAT
;
A
#
# COMPACT_ATOMS: atom_id res chain seq x y z
N ILE A 1 -5.81 6.79 6.38
CA ILE A 1 -7.15 6.18 6.50
C ILE A 1 -8.13 7.29 6.20
N ALA A 2 -9.18 7.06 5.41
CA ALA A 2 -10.14 8.12 5.07
C ALA A 2 -11.13 8.34 6.22
N ASN A 3 -11.50 9.59 6.46
CA ASN A 3 -12.44 9.96 7.51
C ASN A 3 -13.90 9.93 7.01
N PHE A 4 -14.15 10.45 5.80
CA PHE A 4 -15.50 10.61 5.24
C PHE A 4 -15.68 10.05 3.83
N THR A 5 -14.58 9.69 3.15
CA THR A 5 -14.65 9.17 1.79
C THR A 5 -15.17 7.73 1.80
N ASP A 6 -16.28 7.48 1.10
CA ASP A 6 -16.76 6.13 0.84
C ASP A 6 -15.80 5.39 -0.12
N VAL A 7 -15.12 4.37 0.41
CA VAL A 7 -14.17 3.59 -0.37
C VAL A 7 -14.87 2.68 -1.38
N ALA A 8 -16.05 2.15 -1.07
CA ALA A 8 -16.79 1.30 -1.99
C ALA A 8 -17.31 2.08 -3.21
N ALA A 9 -17.84 3.29 -2.98
CA ALA A 9 -18.31 4.16 -4.06
C ALA A 9 -17.16 4.58 -5.00
N THR A 10 -16.03 5.01 -4.42
CA THR A 10 -14.85 5.40 -5.21
C THR A 10 -14.26 4.22 -5.99
N PHE A 11 -14.23 3.03 -5.39
CA PHE A 11 -13.72 1.83 -6.05
C PHE A 11 -14.61 1.37 -7.20
N THR A 12 -15.90 1.71 -7.18
CA THR A 12 -16.81 1.37 -8.29
C THR A 12 -16.35 2.04 -9.59
N GLY A 13 -15.97 3.32 -9.56
CA GLY A 13 -15.42 4.01 -10.73
C GLY A 13 -14.06 3.45 -11.16
N LEU A 14 -13.20 3.10 -10.21
CA LEU A 14 -11.91 2.48 -10.50
C LEU A 14 -12.09 1.10 -11.18
N ILE A 15 -13.03 0.30 -10.71
CA ILE A 15 -13.35 -1.02 -11.28
C ILE A 15 -13.88 -0.88 -12.72
N GLN A 16 -14.71 0.12 -13.00
CA GLN A 16 -15.19 0.39 -14.35
C GLN A 16 -14.03 0.73 -15.30
N ALA A 17 -13.08 1.55 -14.85
CA ALA A 17 -11.88 1.86 -15.63
C ALA A 17 -11.00 0.62 -15.87
N LEU A 18 -10.83 -0.24 -14.85
CA LEU A 18 -10.10 -1.50 -15.02
C LEU A 18 -10.75 -2.43 -16.05
N ASP A 19 -12.08 -2.45 -16.12
CA ASP A 19 -12.84 -3.24 -17.10
C ASP A 19 -12.61 -2.71 -18.53
N MET A 20 -12.64 -1.38 -18.72
CA MET A 20 -12.43 -0.73 -20.02
C MET A 20 -10.99 -0.86 -20.55
N PHE A 21 -10.00 -0.89 -19.66
CA PHE A 21 -8.58 -0.87 -20.02
C PHE A 21 -7.86 -2.20 -19.72
N ALA A 22 -8.60 -3.28 -19.45
CA ALA A 22 -8.04 -4.56 -19.02
C ALA A 22 -6.99 -5.12 -19.98
N ASP A 23 -7.25 -5.04 -21.29
CA ASP A 23 -6.36 -5.61 -22.31
C ASP A 23 -5.03 -4.85 -22.40
N GLN A 24 -5.08 -3.52 -22.42
CA GLN A 24 -3.88 -2.68 -22.41
C GLN A 24 -3.03 -2.88 -21.15
N ILE A 25 -3.68 -3.08 -20.01
CA ILE A 25 -3.01 -3.35 -18.73
C ILE A 25 -2.26 -4.69 -18.78
N LYS A 26 -2.85 -5.72 -19.40
CA LYS A 26 -2.21 -7.02 -19.58
C LYS A 26 -1.03 -6.97 -20.55
N GLU A 27 -1.22 -6.33 -21.70
CA GLU A 27 -0.17 -6.17 -22.72
C GLU A 27 1.06 -5.45 -22.15
N SER A 28 0.82 -4.45 -21.31
CA SER A 28 1.86 -3.66 -20.65
C SER A 28 2.47 -4.32 -19.40
N ASN A 29 2.02 -5.53 -19.03
CA ASN A 29 2.47 -6.26 -17.83
C ASN A 29 2.43 -5.42 -16.53
N ILE A 30 1.38 -4.60 -16.37
CA ILE A 30 1.25 -3.69 -15.23
C ILE A 30 0.88 -4.47 -13.96
N ARG A 31 1.62 -4.22 -12.88
CA ARG A 31 1.34 -4.77 -11.53
C ARG A 31 0.69 -3.71 -10.65
N ILE A 32 -0.50 -3.99 -10.14
CA ILE A 32 -1.28 -3.04 -9.34
C ILE A 32 -1.29 -3.49 -7.88
N TRP A 33 -0.95 -2.55 -7.00
CA TRP A 33 -0.91 -2.75 -5.54
C TRP A 33 -1.80 -1.71 -4.88
N VAL A 34 -2.75 -2.17 -4.08
CA VAL A 34 -3.76 -1.31 -3.45
C VAL A 34 -3.66 -1.42 -1.93
N ARG A 35 -3.53 -0.28 -1.26
CA ARG A 35 -3.69 -0.17 0.19
C ARG A 35 -4.72 0.91 0.49
N ARG A 36 -5.87 0.54 1.05
CA ARG A 36 -6.91 1.52 1.39
C ARG A 36 -7.63 1.16 2.69
N ALA A 37 -8.02 2.20 3.43
CA ALA A 37 -8.80 2.09 4.64
C ALA A 37 -9.71 3.32 4.76
N GLY A 38 -10.89 3.17 5.36
CA GLY A 38 -11.93 4.19 5.49
C GLY A 38 -13.32 3.56 5.53
N PRO A 39 -14.40 4.36 5.54
CA PRO A 39 -15.77 3.85 5.44
C PRO A 39 -15.95 2.88 4.27
N ASN A 40 -16.63 1.76 4.50
CA ASN A 40 -16.96 0.74 3.49
C ASN A 40 -15.75 0.12 2.73
N TYR A 41 -14.54 0.20 3.29
CA TYR A 41 -13.34 -0.31 2.61
C TYR A 41 -13.38 -1.82 2.34
N LEU A 42 -13.94 -2.64 3.25
CA LEU A 42 -14.03 -4.09 3.07
C LEU A 42 -14.84 -4.45 1.81
N GLU A 43 -15.96 -3.76 1.58
CA GLU A 43 -16.77 -3.97 0.38
C GLU A 43 -16.02 -3.53 -0.88
N GLY A 44 -15.38 -2.36 -0.84
CA GLY A 44 -14.57 -1.87 -1.97
C GLY A 44 -13.44 -2.83 -2.34
N LEU A 45 -12.69 -3.31 -1.36
CA LEU A 45 -11.60 -4.27 -1.57
C LEU A 45 -12.10 -5.62 -2.09
N LYS A 46 -13.24 -6.12 -1.58
CA LYS A 46 -13.88 -7.35 -2.08
C LYS A 46 -14.30 -7.22 -3.54
N LYS A 47 -15.01 -6.15 -3.89
CA LYS A 47 -15.44 -5.89 -5.28
C LYS A 47 -14.25 -5.81 -6.23
N LEU A 48 -13.18 -5.12 -5.80
CA LEU A 48 -11.94 -5.03 -6.57
C LEU A 48 -11.31 -6.40 -6.78
N LYS A 49 -11.20 -7.23 -5.74
CA LYS A 49 -10.58 -8.56 -5.84
C LYS A 49 -11.34 -9.49 -6.78
N VAL A 50 -12.67 -9.53 -6.67
CA VAL A 50 -13.53 -10.34 -7.55
C VAL A 50 -13.39 -9.92 -9.01
N LYS A 51 -13.40 -8.61 -9.27
CA LYS A 51 -13.24 -8.08 -10.64
C LYS A 51 -11.83 -8.30 -11.19
N SER A 52 -10.82 -8.14 -10.35
CA SER A 52 -9.43 -8.42 -10.68
C SER A 52 -9.22 -9.87 -11.11
N ASP A 53 -9.76 -10.82 -10.35
CA ASP A 53 -9.68 -12.25 -10.63
C ASP A 53 -10.38 -12.59 -11.94
N LYS A 54 -11.61 -12.08 -12.13
CA LYS A 54 -12.36 -12.25 -13.39
C LYS A 54 -11.61 -11.72 -14.61
N LEU A 55 -10.95 -10.57 -14.48
CA LEU A 55 -10.16 -9.98 -15.56
C LEU A 55 -8.78 -10.64 -15.70
N GLY A 56 -8.34 -11.47 -14.76
CA GLY A 56 -6.98 -12.03 -14.76
C GLY A 56 -5.89 -10.98 -14.49
N LEU A 57 -6.26 -9.85 -13.86
CA LEU A 57 -5.30 -8.84 -13.42
C LEU A 57 -4.73 -9.28 -12.07
N GLY A 58 -3.41 -9.32 -11.94
CA GLY A 58 -2.74 -9.73 -10.70
C GLY A 58 -2.73 -8.65 -9.61
N ILE A 59 -3.91 -8.10 -9.27
CA ILE A 59 -4.02 -7.01 -8.29
C ILE A 59 -3.94 -7.56 -6.87
N LYS A 60 -3.11 -6.91 -6.05
CA LYS A 60 -2.96 -7.23 -4.62
C LYS A 60 -3.58 -6.13 -3.77
N ALA A 61 -4.50 -6.51 -2.90
CA ALA A 61 -5.31 -5.58 -2.13
C ALA A 61 -5.07 -5.76 -0.62
N TYR A 62 -4.80 -4.64 0.05
CA TYR A 62 -4.50 -4.58 1.47
C TYR A 62 -5.36 -3.52 2.17
N GLY A 63 -5.76 -3.80 3.40
CA GLY A 63 -6.61 -2.96 4.22
C GLY A 63 -5.84 -2.16 5.29
N PRO A 64 -6.51 -1.78 6.40
CA PRO A 64 -5.89 -1.04 7.51
C PRO A 64 -4.87 -1.89 8.30
N GLU A 65 -4.96 -3.21 8.26
CA GLU A 65 -4.03 -4.15 8.89
C GLU A 65 -2.61 -4.04 8.30
N THR A 66 -2.51 -3.58 7.06
CA THR A 66 -1.21 -3.36 6.41
C THR A 66 -0.77 -1.91 6.60
N HIS A 67 0.50 -1.69 6.94
CA HIS A 67 1.08 -0.35 7.04
C HIS A 67 1.01 0.38 5.70
N ILE A 68 0.72 1.67 5.69
CA ILE A 68 0.45 2.43 4.46
C ILE A 68 1.58 2.32 3.42
N THR A 69 2.84 2.33 3.86
CA THR A 69 4.01 2.23 2.99
C THR A 69 4.46 0.81 2.69
N ALA A 70 3.88 -0.22 3.31
CA ALA A 70 4.35 -1.60 3.13
C ALA A 70 4.15 -2.12 1.70
N VAL A 71 3.21 -1.55 0.94
CA VAL A 71 3.01 -1.91 -0.48
C VAL A 71 4.16 -1.50 -1.40
N ILE A 72 4.96 -0.50 -1.02
CA ILE A 72 6.04 0.02 -1.85
C ILE A 72 7.19 -1.00 -2.01
N PRO A 73 7.80 -1.51 -0.93
CA PRO A 73 8.87 -2.50 -1.06
C PRO A 73 8.38 -3.81 -1.71
N MET A 74 7.11 -4.18 -1.51
CA MET A 74 6.50 -5.33 -2.19
C MET A 74 6.36 -5.09 -3.71
N ALA A 75 5.97 -3.89 -4.12
CA ALA A 75 5.86 -3.52 -5.53
C ALA A 75 7.23 -3.47 -6.25
N LEU A 76 8.26 -3.04 -5.53
CA LEU A 76 9.64 -2.98 -6.01
C LEU A 76 10.36 -4.34 -5.98
N GLY A 77 9.76 -5.37 -5.37
CA GLY A 77 10.39 -6.69 -5.19
C GLY A 77 11.53 -6.70 -4.17
N LEU A 78 11.60 -5.68 -3.31
CA LEU A 78 12.58 -5.58 -2.22
C LEU A 78 12.17 -6.40 -0.99
N GLN A 79 10.90 -6.80 -0.93
CA GLN A 79 10.32 -7.59 0.15
C GLN A 79 9.39 -8.66 -0.44
N GLU A 80 9.35 -9.82 0.22
CA GLU A 80 8.38 -10.87 -0.10
C GLU A 80 6.95 -10.36 0.11
N VAL A 81 6.07 -10.84 -0.77
CA VAL A 81 4.66 -10.45 -0.79
C VAL A 81 4.01 -10.92 0.50
N LEU A 82 3.51 -9.98 1.31
CA LEU A 82 2.72 -10.35 2.48
C LEU A 82 1.46 -11.09 2.03
N PRO A 83 1.04 -12.14 2.77
CA PRO A 83 -0.19 -12.85 2.47
C PRO A 83 -1.35 -11.86 2.44
N GLU A 84 -2.19 -11.97 1.42
CA GLU A 84 -3.36 -11.10 1.32
C GLU A 84 -4.26 -11.35 2.54
N PRO A 85 -4.74 -10.28 3.19
CA PRO A 85 -5.63 -10.43 4.34
C PRO A 85 -6.92 -11.13 3.89
N ASP A 86 -7.43 -12.03 4.73
CA ASP A 86 -8.74 -12.62 4.50
C ASP A 86 -9.80 -11.53 4.68
N LEU A 87 -10.26 -10.96 3.56
CA LEU A 87 -11.24 -9.87 3.53
C LEU A 87 -12.61 -10.28 4.09
N SER A 88 -12.82 -11.56 4.47
CA SER A 88 -14.03 -12.06 5.12
C SER A 88 -14.07 -11.77 6.63
N ALA A 89 -12.91 -11.67 7.28
CA ALA A 89 -12.83 -11.39 8.71
C ALA A 89 -13.10 -9.90 8.99
N GLY A 90 -13.81 -9.61 10.09
CA GLY A 90 -14.10 -8.25 10.55
C GLY A 90 -12.84 -7.40 10.81
N PRO A 91 -12.99 -6.15 11.28
CA PRO A 91 -11.88 -5.21 11.39
C PRO A 91 -10.73 -5.82 12.19
N ALA A 92 -9.62 -6.08 11.51
CA ALA A 92 -8.45 -6.67 12.10
C ALA A 92 -7.91 -5.77 13.24
N PRO A 93 -7.33 -6.36 14.29
CA PRO A 93 -6.68 -5.60 15.35
C PRO A 93 -5.60 -4.66 14.77
N PRO A 94 -5.31 -3.54 15.44
CA PRO A 94 -4.27 -2.62 14.99
C PRO A 94 -2.95 -3.38 14.78
N PRO A 95 -2.27 -3.17 13.65
CA PRO A 95 -1.12 -3.98 13.31
C PRO A 95 0.02 -3.75 14.31
N THR A 96 0.41 -4.81 14.99
CA THR A 96 1.63 -4.84 15.80
C THR A 96 2.82 -4.64 14.86
N ARG A 97 3.46 -3.47 14.91
CA ARG A 97 4.72 -3.21 14.17
C ARG A 97 5.77 -4.20 14.66
N LYS A 98 6.03 -5.26 13.89
CA LYS A 98 7.31 -5.94 13.92
C LYS A 98 8.22 -5.19 12.95
N LEU A 99 9.36 -4.72 13.45
CA LEU A 99 10.39 -4.11 12.61
C LEU A 99 10.82 -5.16 11.58
N ILE A 100 10.64 -4.86 10.30
CA ILE A 100 11.08 -5.74 9.22
C ILE A 100 12.59 -5.52 9.06
N GLU A 101 13.39 -6.54 9.35
CA GLU A 101 14.83 -6.50 9.06
C GLU A 101 15.03 -6.51 7.54
N VAL A 102 15.29 -5.34 6.97
CA VAL A 102 15.74 -5.22 5.59
C VAL A 102 17.16 -5.76 5.52
N LYS A 103 17.35 -7.00 5.04
CA LYS A 103 18.67 -7.51 4.69
C LYS A 103 19.19 -6.77 3.46
N VAL A 104 19.85 -5.65 3.69
CA VAL A 104 20.63 -4.93 2.67
C VAL A 104 21.76 -5.86 2.20
N LYS A 105 21.67 -6.37 0.97
CA LYS A 105 22.80 -7.05 0.33
C LYS A 105 23.82 -6.01 -0.16
N LYS A 106 24.92 -5.95 0.59
CA LYS A 106 26.32 -5.55 0.30
C LYS A 106 26.74 -4.05 0.25
N ASP A 107 27.65 -3.80 1.21
CA ASP A 107 28.73 -2.81 1.35
C ASP A 107 28.39 -1.32 1.58
N PRO A 108 28.44 -0.83 2.84
CA PRO A 108 28.46 0.60 3.11
C PRO A 108 29.84 1.18 2.77
N LYS A 109 29.92 2.02 1.73
CA LYS A 109 31.01 3.01 1.64
C LYS A 109 30.92 3.91 2.88
N PRO A 110 32.02 4.15 3.61
CA PRO A 110 31.97 4.94 4.84
C PRO A 110 31.57 6.39 4.52
N GLN A 111 30.36 6.77 4.93
CA GLN A 111 29.96 8.17 4.99
C GLN A 111 30.70 8.82 6.17
N LYS A 112 31.43 9.88 5.87
CA LYS A 112 32.14 10.73 6.85
C LYS A 112 31.12 11.24 7.88
N PRO A 113 31.44 11.24 9.19
CA PRO A 113 30.49 11.69 10.21
C PRO A 113 30.04 13.15 9.93
N PRO A 114 28.75 13.48 10.14
CA PRO A 114 28.27 14.83 9.98
C PRO A 114 29.01 15.77 10.96
N PRO A 115 29.39 16.99 10.54
CA PRO A 115 30.07 17.93 11.41
C PRO A 115 29.18 18.29 12.60
N ALA A 116 29.75 18.16 13.80
CA ALA A 116 29.08 18.52 15.03
C ALA A 116 28.87 20.04 15.12
N GLY A 117 27.63 20.46 15.38
CA GLY A 117 27.30 21.77 15.95
C GLY A 117 26.75 22.80 14.97
N VAL A 118 25.43 22.86 14.83
CA VAL A 118 24.68 24.13 14.69
C VAL A 118 23.33 23.95 15.38
N PHE A 119 23.20 24.47 16.61
CA PHE A 119 21.90 24.61 17.27
C PHE A 119 21.07 25.63 16.48
N HIS A 120 19.90 25.22 15.96
CA HIS A 120 18.93 26.17 15.41
C HIS A 120 18.08 26.70 16.55
N THR A 121 18.33 27.95 16.96
CA THR A 121 17.50 28.67 17.93
C THR A 121 16.13 28.93 17.32
N ILE A 122 15.08 28.40 17.95
CA ILE A 122 13.70 28.72 17.62
C ILE A 122 13.42 30.11 18.20
N VAL A 123 13.29 31.13 17.34
CA VAL A 123 12.83 32.45 17.74
C VAL A 123 11.31 32.47 17.59
N THR A 124 10.60 32.48 18.72
CA THR A 124 9.17 32.77 18.80
C THR A 124 8.96 34.26 18.58
N ALA A 125 8.27 34.64 17.50
CA ALA A 125 7.84 36.02 17.29
C ALA A 125 6.56 36.30 18.11
N THR A 126 6.55 37.44 18.80
CA THR A 126 5.40 38.02 19.52
C THR A 126 4.50 38.77 18.55
#